data_AF-A0A921B8Q4-F1
#
_entry.id   AF-A0A921B8Q4-F1
#
_cell.length_a   1.000
_cell.length_b   1.000
_cell.length_c   1.000
_cell.angle_alpha   90.00
_cell.angle_beta   90.00
_cell.angle_gamma   90.00
#
_symmetry.space_group_name_H-M   'P 1'
#
loop_
_entity.id
_entity.type
_entity.pdbx_description
1 polymer ?
#
loop_
_entity_poly.entity_id
_entity_poly.type
_entity_poly.pdbx_seq_one_letter_code
_entity_poly.pdbx_strand_id
1 'polypeptide(L)' 'MTYLWGFAFFTIGLVNLYFMFYTSLATWVNFKLFGVLGMTFVFAILNAIYLSRVATKEAGKSS' A
#
# COMPACT_ATOMS: atom_id res chain seq x y z
N MET A 1 -10.76 -8.92 2.65
CA MET A 1 -10.59 -7.83 1.67
C MET A 1 -10.64 -6.45 2.31
N THR A 2 -11.60 -6.14 3.17
CA THR A 2 -11.70 -4.85 3.89
C THR A 2 -10.50 -4.55 4.80
N TYR A 3 -9.96 -5.53 5.51
CA TYR A 3 -8.80 -5.34 6.40
C TYR A 3 -7.50 -4.95 5.68
N LEU A 4 -7.28 -5.46 4.45
CA LEU A 4 -6.11 -5.11 3.63
C LEU A 4 -6.17 -3.64 3.20
N TRP A 5 -7.33 -3.18 2.75
CA TRP A 5 -7.55 -1.78 2.38
C TRP A 5 -7.44 -0.85 3.60
N GLY A 6 -7.99 -1.25 4.75
CA GLY A 6 -7.82 -0.50 6.00
C GLY A 6 -6.36 -0.31 6.39
N PHE A 7 -5.55 -1.37 6.31
CA PHE A 7 -4.11 -1.30 6.55
C PHE A 7 -3.39 -0.39 5.55
N ALA A 8 -3.79 -0.41 4.27
CA ALA A 8 -3.24 0.45 3.23
C ALA A 8 -3.44 1.94 3.55
N PHE A 9 -4.69 2.33 3.84
CA PHE A 9 -5.03 3.72 4.15
C PHE A 9 -4.38 4.18 5.44
N PHE A 10 -4.31 3.32 6.45
CA PHE A 10 -3.60 3.61 7.69
C PHE A 10 -2.11 3.87 7.45
N THR A 11 -1.47 3.03 6.64
CA THR A 11 -0.05 3.18 6.28
C THR A 11 0.19 4.47 5.50
N ILE A 12 -0.66 4.79 4.51
CA ILE A 12 -0.58 6.04 3.76
C ILE A 12 -0.72 7.25 4.69
N GLY A 13 -1.64 7.20 5.66
CA GLY A 13 -1.83 8.26 6.66
C GLY A 13 -0.58 8.49 7.52
N LEU A 14 0.04 7.42 8.02
CA LEU A 14 1.29 7.50 8.81
C LEU A 14 2.44 8.10 8.01
N VAL A 15 2.64 7.63 6.77
CA VAL A 15 3.69 8.17 5.91
C VAL A 15 3.42 9.64 5.57
N ASN A 16 2.16 10.03 5.38
CA ASN A 16 1.79 11.44 5.14
C ASN A 16 2.17 12.35 6.31
N LEU A 17 1.85 11.93 7.54
CA LEU A 17 2.23 12.64 8.77
C LEU A 17 3.76 12.74 8.91
N TYR A 18 4.48 11.66 8.61
CA TYR A 18 5.95 11.66 8.64
C TYR A 18 6.53 12.74 7.71
N PHE A 19 6.09 12.78 6.44
CA PHE A 19 6.58 13.80 5.50
C PHE A 19 6.20 15.22 5.94
N MET A 20 5.01 15.40 6.52
CA MET A 20 4.57 16.71 6.99
C MET A 20 5.43 17.27 8.14
N PHE A 21 5.82 16.42 9.10
CA PHE A 21 6.54 16.88 10.31
C PHE A 21 8.06 16.87 10.18
N TYR A 22 8.63 15.97 9.37
CA TYR A 22 10.08 15.74 9.34
C TYR A 22 10.76 16.16 8.04
N THR A 23 10.01 16.61 7.03
CA THR A 23 10.59 16.99 5.72
C THR A 23 10.20 18.40 5.29
N SER A 24 10.92 18.94 4.30
CA SER A 24 10.63 20.26 3.75
C SER A 24 9.29 20.30 2.99
N LEU A 25 8.70 21.49 2.85
CA LEU A 25 7.47 21.69 2.07
C LEU A 25 7.58 21.12 0.64
N ALA A 26 8.73 21.35 -0.01
CA ALA A 26 8.97 20.84 -1.37
C ALA A 26 8.96 19.31 -1.42
N THR A 27 9.57 18.66 -0.43
CA THR A 27 9.56 17.20 -0.29
C THR A 27 8.15 16.67 -0.03
N TRP A 28 7.38 17.32 0.85
CA TRP A 28 6.00 16.95 1.16
C TRP A 28 5.06 17.11 -0.04
N VAL A 29 5.19 18.17 -0.83
CA VAL A 29 4.41 18.37 -2.06
C VAL A 29 4.76 17.32 -3.11
N ASN A 30 6.05 17.03 -3.34
CA ASN A 30 6.47 15.97 -4.26
C ASN A 30 5.98 14.59 -3.82
N PHE A 31 5.97 14.31 -2.52
CA PHE A 31 5.40 13.08 -1.98
C PHE A 31 3.89 12.96 -2.27
N LYS A 32 3.13 14.05 -2.17
CA LYS A 32 1.72 14.05 -2.56
C LYS A 32 1.51 13.83 -4.06
N LEU A 33 2.36 14.42 -4.89
CA LEU A 33 2.26 14.33 -6.36
C LEU A 33 2.64 12.94 -6.89
N PHE A 34 3.75 12.38 -6.41
CA PHE A 34 4.32 11.15 -6.97
C PHE A 34 4.39 10.00 -5.95
N GLY A 35 4.61 10.30 -4.68
CA GLY A 35 4.75 9.30 -3.62
C GLY A 35 3.47 8.52 -3.35
N VAL A 36 2.31 9.18 -3.39
CA VAL A 36 1.00 8.51 -3.25
C VAL A 36 0.76 7.53 -4.39
N LEU A 37 1.08 7.92 -5.63
CA LEU A 37 1.00 7.04 -6.79
C LEU A 37 1.93 5.83 -6.64
N GLY A 38 3.18 6.05 -6.23
CA GLY A 38 4.14 4.97 -5.96
C GLY A 38 3.68 3.99 -4.88
N MET A 39 3.15 4.49 -3.75
CA MET A 39 2.60 3.64 -2.70
C MET A 39 1.38 2.83 -3.19
N THR A 40 0.52 3.44 -3.99
CA THR A 40 -0.66 2.74 -4.55
C THR A 40 -0.21 1.63 -5.50
N PHE A 41 0.84 1.85 -6.29
CA PHE A 41 1.41 0.84 -7.19
C PHE A 41 2.04 -0.34 -6.42
N VAL A 42 2.83 -0.05 -5.38
CA VAL A 42 3.38 -1.08 -4.48
C VAL A 42 2.25 -1.88 -3.82
N PHE A 43 1.21 -1.20 -3.34
CA PHE A 43 0.05 -1.85 -2.74
C PHE A 43 -0.68 -2.74 -3.75
N ALA A 44 -0.85 -2.31 -5.00
CA ALA A 44 -1.45 -3.11 -6.06
C ALA A 44 -0.64 -4.40 -6.32
N ILE A 45 0.70 -4.31 -6.38
CA ILE A 45 1.59 -5.48 -6.53
C ILE A 45 1.44 -6.44 -5.33
N LEU A 46 1.44 -5.91 -4.11
CA LEU A 46 1.26 -6.72 -2.90
C LEU A 46 -0.10 -7.45 -2.92
N ASN A 47 -1.17 -6.78 -3.36
CA ASN A 47 -2.48 -7.42 -3.53
C ASN A 47 -2.44 -8.51 -4.62
N ALA A 48 -1.77 -8.27 -5.74
CA ALA A 48 -1.63 -9.27 -6.81
C ALA A 48 -0.89 -10.52 -6.32
N ILE A 49 0.20 -10.36 -5.55
CA ILE A 49 0.96 -11.48 -4.96
C ILE A 49 0.15 -12.18 -3.87
N TYR A 50 -0.52 -11.43 -3.00
CA TYR A 50 -1.36 -12.01 -1.94
C TYR A 50 -2.49 -12.84 -2.54
N LEU A 51 -3.14 -12.32 -3.58
CA LEU A 51 -4.23 -13.02 -4.27
C LEU A 51 -3.74 -14.27 -5.00
N SER A 52 -2.57 -14.22 -5.65
CA SER A 52 -2.00 -15.41 -6.30
C SER A 52 -1.67 -16.51 -5.30
N ARG A 53 -1.07 -16.16 -4.15
CA ARG A 53 -0.77 -17.12 -3.07
C ARG A 53 -2.03 -17.72 -2.45
N VAL A 54 -3.06 -16.91 -2.19
CA VAL A 54 -4.34 -17.40 -1.66
C VAL A 54 -5.04 -18.30 -2.68
N ALA A 55 -5.08 -17.90 -3.95
CA ALA A 55 -5.69 -18.69 -5.02
C ALA A 55 -4.99 -20.06 -5.19
N THR A 56 -3.66 -20.11 -5.13
CA THR A 56 -2.91 -21.38 -5.16
C THR A 56 -3.17 -22.23 -3.91
N LYS A 57 -3.35 -21.62 -2.73
CA LYS A 57 -3.61 -22.34 -1.47
C LYS A 57 -4.98 -23.01 -1.44
N GLU A 58 -5.99 -22.40 -2.06
CA GLU A 58 -7.32 -22.99 -2.24
C GLU A 58 -7.28 -24.16 -3.24
N ALA A 59 -6.52 -24.03 -4.34
CA ALA A 59 -6.38 -25.10 -5.34
C ALA A 59 -5.69 -26.37 -4.81
N GLY A 60 -4.78 -26.22 -3.83
CA GLY A 60 -4.09 -27.36 -3.19
C GLY A 60 -4.89 -28.07 -2.09
N LYS A 61 -6.09 -27.60 -1.73
CA LYS A 61 -6.90 -28.15 -0.64
C LYS A 61 -8.06 -29.04 -1.12
N SER A 62 -8.08 -29.38 -2.41
CA SER A 62 -9.07 -30.25 -3.06
C SER A 62 -8.48 -31.62 -3.49
N SER A 63 -7.32 -32.03 -2.95
CA SER A 63 -6.78 -33.37 -3.15
C SER A 63 -6.51 -34.05 -1.82
#